data_AF-A0A8S3JIY0-F1
#
_entry.id   AF-A0A8S3JIY0-F1
#
_cell.length_a   1.000
_cell.length_b   1.000
_cell.length_c   1.000
_cell.angle_alpha   90.00
_cell.angle_beta   90.00
_cell.angle_gamma   90.00
#
_symmetry.space_group_name_H-M   'P 1'
#
loop_
_entity.id
_entity.type
_entity.pdbx_description
1 polymer ?
#
loop_
_entity_poly.entity_id
_entity_poly.type
_entity_poly.pdbx_seq_one_letter_code
_entity_poly.pdbx_strand_id
1 'polypeptide(L)' 'MAELILLRPIFRGTSIFDQLNTIFDIIGTPDLTILNDICMPNATAYISRLPPKTKKDYNVLFGFKYDPVTKTMTSGVSPE' A
#
# COMPACT_ATOMS: atom_id res chain seq x y z
N MET A 1 7.72 -4.60 9.32
CA MET A 1 7.22 -5.98 9.16
C MET A 1 7.07 -6.40 7.69
N ALA A 2 6.46 -5.59 6.81
CA ALA A 2 6.30 -5.92 5.39
C ALA A 2 7.59 -6.37 4.67
N GLU A 3 8.72 -5.70 4.92
CA GLU A 3 10.00 -6.04 4.28
C GLU A 3 10.57 -7.39 4.71
N LEU A 4 10.25 -7.85 5.93
CA LEU A 4 10.68 -9.17 6.42
C LEU A 4 9.92 -10.29 5.71
N ILE A 5 8.64 -10.05 5.39
CA ILE A 5 7.79 -11.01 4.68
C ILE A 5 8.23 -11.10 3.21
N LEU A 6 8.57 -9.96 2.60
CA LEU A 6 8.93 -9.89 1.19
C LEU A 6 10.44 -10.09 0.92
N LEU A 7 11.27 -10.08 1.96
CA LEU A 7 12.74 -10.03 1.90
C LEU A 7 13.28 -8.87 1.02
N ARG A 8 12.47 -7.83 0.81
CA ARG A 8 12.80 -6.64 0.02
C ARG A 8 12.04 -5.42 0.52
N PRO A 9 12.57 -4.20 0.29
CA PRO A 9 11.86 -2.98 0.64
C PRO A 9 10.56 -2.83 -0.16
N ILE A 10 9.46 -2.61 0.55
CA ILE A 10 8.11 -2.49 -0.03
C ILE A 10 7.86 -1.11 -0.65
N PHE A 11 8.45 -0.06 -0.07
CA PHE A 11 8.37 1.31 -0.58
C PHE A 11 9.77 1.74 -1.01
N ARG A 12 10.03 1.73 -2.32
CA ARG A 12 11.32 2.12 -2.91
C ARG A 12 11.23 3.50 -3.55
N GLY A 13 11.00 4.52 -2.72
CA GLY A 13 10.96 5.90 -3.18
C GLY A 13 12.37 6.49 -3.34
N THR A 14 12.66 7.09 -4.48
CA THR A 14 13.92 7.80 -4.77
C THR A 14 13.90 9.27 -4.37
N SER A 15 12.70 9.83 -4.26
CA SER A 15 12.40 11.21 -3.84
C SER A 15 11.15 11.21 -2.97
N ILE A 16 10.90 12.29 -2.24
CA ILE A 16 9.70 12.42 -1.39
C ILE A 16 8.41 12.21 -2.20
N PHE A 17 8.33 12.79 -3.41
CA PHE A 17 7.15 12.62 -4.28
C PHE A 17 7.00 11.18 -4.78
N ASP A 18 8.11 10.54 -5.11
CA ASP A 18 8.14 9.14 -5.56
C ASP A 18 7.79 8.19 -4.40
N GLN A 19 8.25 8.49 -3.19
CA GLN A 19 7.90 7.78 -1.97
C GLN A 19 6.41 7.88 -1.67
N LEU A 20 5.81 9.08 -1.78
CA LEU A 20 4.36 9.24 -1.62
C LEU A 20 3.59 8.45 -2.68
N ASN A 21 4.04 8.50 -3.93
CA ASN A 21 3.40 7.76 -5.01
C ASN A 21 3.45 6.24 -4.79
N THR A 22 4.60 5.70 -4.38
CA THR A 22 4.77 4.26 -4.07
C THR A 22 3.94 3.84 -2.86
N ILE A 23 3.75 4.71 -1.87
CA ILE A 23 2.84 4.45 -0.75
C ILE A 23 1.41 4.38 -1.27
N PHE A 24 0.92 5.42 -1.96
CA PHE A 24 -0.45 5.46 -2.48
C PHE A 24 -0.77 4.35 -3.48
N ASP A 25 0.22 3.79 -4.18
CA ASP A 25 0.04 2.61 -5.04
C ASP A 25 -0.36 1.35 -4.26
N ILE A 26 -0.09 1.29 -2.96
CA ILE A 26 -0.39 0.13 -2.12
C ILE A 26 -1.64 0.39 -1.28
N ILE A 27 -1.70 1.54 -0.62
CA ILE A 27 -2.81 1.87 0.29
C ILE A 27 -4.05 2.45 -0.42
N GLY A 28 -3.88 2.96 -1.64
CA GLY A 28 -4.91 3.71 -2.37
C GLY A 28 -4.92 5.21 -2.04
N THR A 29 -5.75 5.96 -2.77
CA THR A 29 -5.94 7.40 -2.51
C THR A 29 -6.76 7.59 -1.22
N PRO A 30 -6.33 8.46 -0.30
CA PRO A 30 -7.06 8.72 0.94
C PRO A 30 -8.41 9.37 0.67
N ASP A 31 -9.38 9.06 1.53
CA ASP A 31 -10.72 9.66 1.49
C ASP A 31 -10.71 11.12 1.99
N LEU A 32 -11.76 11.87 1.66
CA LEU A 32 -11.97 13.26 2.03
C LEU A 32 -11.90 13.49 3.55
N THR A 33 -12.35 12.51 4.33
CA THR A 33 -12.27 12.54 5.80
C THR A 33 -10.83 12.61 6.29
N ILE A 34 -9.93 11.82 5.69
CA ILE A 34 -8.50 11.79 6.02
C ILE A 34 -7.80 13.04 5.48
N LEU A 35 -8.18 13.51 4.29
CA LEU A 35 -7.67 14.75 3.70
C LEU A 35 -7.96 15.98 4.58
N ASN A 36 -9.11 16.02 5.27
CA ASN A 36 -9.47 17.11 6.18
C ASN A 36 -8.67 17.11 7.49
N ASP A 37 -8.10 15.98 7.89
CA ASP A 37 -7.23 15.88 9.07
C ASP A 37 -5.80 16.40 8.78
N ILE A 38 -5.46 16.57 7.50
CA ILE A 38 -4.17 17.11 7.07
C ILE A 38 -4.16 18.64 7.24
N CYS A 39 -3.43 19.12 8.24
CA CYS A 39 -3.27 20.55 8.54
C CYS A 39 -2.52 21.34 7.44
N MET A 40 -1.80 20.66 6.55
CA MET A 40 -0.93 21.29 5.54
C MET A 40 -1.67 21.50 4.21
N PRO A 41 -2.02 22.75 3.83
CA PRO A 41 -2.85 23.01 2.64
C PRO A 41 -2.16 22.60 1.34
N ASN A 42 -0.84 22.75 1.26
CA ASN A 42 -0.07 22.35 0.08
C ASN A 42 -0.07 20.81 -0.12
N ALA A 43 -0.07 20.05 0.98
CA ALA A 43 -0.11 18.59 0.93
C ALA A 43 -1.50 18.10 0.50
N THR A 44 -2.56 18.69 1.06
CA THR A 44 -3.94 18.40 0.67
C THR A 44 -4.17 18.69 -0.81
N ALA A 45 -3.76 19.87 -1.28
CA ALA A 45 -3.88 20.23 -2.70
C ALA A 45 -3.09 19.31 -3.64
N TYR A 46 -1.92 18.83 -3.22
CA TYR A 46 -1.15 17.85 -3.99
C TYR A 46 -1.89 16.52 -4.11
N ILE A 47 -2.36 15.97 -2.98
CA ILE A 47 -3.07 14.69 -2.93
C ILE A 47 -4.38 14.74 -3.73
N SER A 48 -5.13 15.85 -3.65
CA SER A 48 -6.38 16.04 -4.42
C SER A 48 -6.17 16.09 -5.94
N ARG A 49 -4.95 16.39 -6.42
CA ARG A 49 -4.62 16.42 -7.85
C ARG A 49 -4.15 15.07 -8.39
N LEU A 50 -3.80 14.13 -7.51
CA LEU A 50 -3.35 12.80 -7.93
C LEU A 50 -4.52 12.01 -8.51
N PRO A 51 -4.28 11.16 -9.53
CA PRO A 51 -5.31 10.25 -10.02
C PRO A 51 -5.72 9.29 -8.89
N PRO A 52 -7.01 8.92 -8.79
CA PRO A 52 -7.48 7.99 -7.78
C PRO A 52 -6.84 6.62 -7.95
N LYS A 53 -6.28 6.07 -6.88
CA LYS A 53 -5.62 4.76 -6.82
C LYS A 53 -6.43 3.82 -5.94
N THR A 54 -6.59 2.58 -6.41
CA THR A 54 -7.25 1.52 -5.65
C THR A 54 -6.27 0.83 -4.72
N LYS A 55 -6.68 0.58 -3.48
CA LYS A 55 -5.91 -0.21 -2.51
C LYS A 55 -5.61 -1.60 -3.08
N LYS A 56 -4.36 -2.05 -2.98
CA LYS A 56 -3.98 -3.41 -3.38
C LYS A 56 -4.39 -4.42 -2.32
N ASP A 57 -4.79 -5.61 -2.78
CA ASP A 57 -5.02 -6.74 -1.88
C ASP A 57 -3.68 -7.21 -1.29
N TYR A 58 -3.57 -7.19 0.03
CA TYR A 58 -2.37 -7.59 0.75
C TYR A 58 -2.09 -9.09 0.65
N ASN A 59 -3.11 -9.95 0.50
CA ASN A 59 -2.91 -11.38 0.30
C ASN A 59 -2.19 -11.64 -1.03
N VAL A 60 -2.57 -10.90 -2.07
CA VAL A 60 -1.91 -10.96 -3.37
C VAL A 60 -0.51 -10.34 -3.30
N LEU A 61 -0.37 -9.20 -2.61
CA LEU A 61 0.89 -8.48 -2.51
C LEU A 61 1.97 -9.26 -1.75
N PHE A 62 1.60 -9.93 -0.66
CA PHE A 62 2.52 -10.70 0.18
C PHE A 62 2.59 -12.18 -0.21
N GLY A 63 1.71 -12.67 -1.08
CA GLY A 63 1.74 -14.05 -1.58
C GLY A 63 1.32 -15.12 -0.55
N PHE A 64 0.88 -14.70 0.63
CA PHE A 64 0.45 -15.58 1.71
C PHE A 64 -1.05 -15.39 1.96
N LYS A 65 -1.79 -16.49 1.94
CA LYS A 65 -3.14 -16.54 2.54
C LYS A 65 -3.01 -17.10 3.94
N TYR A 66 -3.48 -16.33 4.92
CA TYR A 66 -3.64 -16.84 6.28
C TYR A 66 -4.90 -17.71 6.33
N ASP A 67 -4.74 -19.00 6.57
CA ASP A 67 -5.86 -19.90 6.81
C ASP A 67 -6.19 -19.90 8.32
N PRO A 68 -7.36 -19.37 8.73
CA PRO A 68 -7.71 -19.24 10.14
C PRO A 68 -8.04 -20.58 10.82
N VAL A 69 -8.32 -21.63 10.05
CA VAL A 69 -8.70 -22.96 10.56
C VAL A 69 -7.46 -23.74 10.96
N THR A 70 -6.43 -23.71 10.12
CA THR A 70 -5.15 -24.40 10.31
C THR A 70 -4.10 -23.53 10.98
N LYS A 71 -4.33 -22.21 11.06
CA LYS A 71 -3.35 -21.19 11.52
C LYS A 71 -2.04 -21.23 10.73
N THR A 72 -2.10 -21.64 9.47
CA THR A 72 -0.92 -21.72 8.59
C THR A 72 -0.94 -20.64 7.52
N MET A 73 0.24 -20.22 7.07
CA MET A 73 0.39 -19.39 5.88
C MET A 73 0.56 -20.30 4.66
N THR A 74 -0.46 -20.39 3.82
CA THR A 74 -0.36 -21.13 2.56
C THR A 74 0.15 -20.19 1.48
N SER A 75 1.20 -20.59 0.76
CA SER A 75 1.68 -19.91 -0.44
C SER A 75 0.58 -19.95 -1.51
N GLY A 76 0.09 -18.77 -1.90
CA GLY A 76 -0.94 -18.63 -2.93
C GLY A 76 -0.38 -18.66 -4.36
N VAL A 77 0.88 -19.04 -4.56
CA VAL A 77 1.49 -19.10 -5.89
C VAL A 77 0.93 -20.32 -6.62
N SER A 78 -0.07 -20.09 -7.47
CA SER A 78 -0.38 -21.03 -8.54
C SER A 78 0.82 -21.06 -9.49
N PRO A 79 1.42 -22.23 -9.76
CA PRO A 79 2.39 -22.34 -10.83
C PRO A 79 1.63 -22.17 -12.15
N GLU A 80 1.98 -21.14 -12.93
CA GLU A 80 1.83 -21.18 -14.39
C GLU A 80 3.16 -21.64 -15.00
#